data_AF-A0A947YRM1-F1
#
_entry.id   AF-A0A947YRM1-F1
#
_cell.length_a   1.000
_cell.length_b   1.000
_cell.length_c   1.000
_cell.angle_alpha   90.00
_cell.angle_beta   90.00
_cell.angle_gamma   90.00
#
_symmetry.space_group_name_H-M   'P 1'
#
loop_
_entity.id
_entity.type
_entity.pdbx_description
1 polymer ?
#
loop_
_entity_poly.entity_id
_entity_poly.type
_entity_poly.pdbx_seq_one_letter_code
_entity_poly.pdbx_strand_id
1 'polypeptide(L)'
;MQEVENKEPEKKTRWGRKQIAQKIAEFEKAYQNLPNQHQITGEIEIPRSTLQYWLKRKDSIDAEPELIAFFESPVGVAFLHRPVLAAHFVMTLLGPCGIRLACLFLELTGLNRFVAASCGSQHKVSVNIEKSVVEFGKEEKKRLAERMEPKKIAVCEDETFHPETCLAAIEP
;
A
#
# COMPACT_ATOMS: atom_id res chain seq x y z
N MET A 1 -37.84 30.52 17.71
CA MET A 1 -37.26 29.99 16.46
C MET A 1 -35.76 29.93 16.70
N GLN A 2 -35.28 28.79 17.21
CA GLN A 2 -33.86 28.58 17.53
C GLN A 2 -33.17 28.00 16.31
N GLU A 3 -32.13 28.68 15.82
CA GLU A 3 -31.27 28.22 14.75
C GLU A 3 -30.49 26.98 15.24
N VAL A 4 -30.78 25.84 14.61
CA VAL A 4 -29.99 24.62 14.79
C VAL A 4 -28.77 24.78 13.91
N GLU A 5 -27.66 25.18 14.52
CA GLU A 5 -26.35 25.25 13.88
C GLU A 5 -25.92 23.85 13.44
N ASN A 6 -26.07 23.60 12.14
CA ASN A 6 -25.76 22.34 11.50
C ASN A 6 -24.24 22.22 11.38
N LYS A 7 -23.57 21.68 12.41
CA LYS A 7 -22.13 21.36 12.34
C LYS A 7 -21.90 20.28 11.29
N GLU A 8 -21.33 20.66 10.16
CA GLU A 8 -20.79 19.73 9.17
C GLU A 8 -19.81 18.76 9.86
N PRO A 9 -19.88 17.44 9.59
CA PRO A 9 -19.00 16.49 10.24
C PRO A 9 -17.54 16.73 9.81
N GLU A 10 -16.68 17.02 10.79
CA GLU A 10 -15.23 17.13 10.58
C GLU A 10 -14.70 15.93 9.79
N LYS A 11 -13.97 16.20 8.70
CA LYS A 11 -13.33 15.17 7.88
C LYS A 11 -12.41 14.33 8.75
N LYS A 12 -12.73 13.04 8.91
CA LYS A 12 -11.89 12.09 9.66
C LYS A 12 -10.48 12.06 9.06
N THR A 13 -9.49 12.52 9.83
CA THR A 13 -8.08 12.43 9.46
C THR A 13 -7.72 10.96 9.21
N ARG A 14 -7.31 10.65 7.97
CA ARG A 14 -6.93 9.29 7.57
C ARG A 14 -5.42 9.11 7.74
N TRP A 15 -5.03 8.43 8.79
CA TRP A 15 -3.63 8.14 9.10
C TRP A 15 -3.10 6.95 8.30
N GLY A 16 -1.94 7.09 7.68
CA GLY A 16 -1.23 5.98 7.04
C GLY A 16 -0.61 5.05 8.09
N ARG A 17 -0.51 3.75 7.81
CA ARG A 17 0.01 2.78 8.80
C ARG A 17 1.42 3.08 9.28
N LYS A 18 2.30 3.55 8.39
CA LYS A 18 3.66 3.98 8.74
C LYS A 18 3.65 5.17 9.71
N GLN A 19 2.74 6.12 9.50
CA GLN A 19 2.58 7.28 10.39
C GLN A 19 2.08 6.84 11.76
N ILE A 20 1.10 5.92 11.80
CA ILE A 20 0.59 5.34 13.07
C ILE A 20 1.74 4.69 13.85
N ALA A 21 2.51 3.81 13.21
CA ALA A 21 3.65 3.14 13.84
C ALA A 21 4.71 4.11 14.36
N GLN A 22 4.99 5.18 13.61
CA GLN A 22 5.92 6.22 14.04
C GLN A 22 5.40 6.97 15.27
N LYS A 23 4.13 7.38 15.25
CA LYS A 23 3.48 8.09 16.34
C LYS A 23 3.38 7.24 17.62
N ILE A 24 3.11 5.94 17.50
CA ILE A 24 3.12 5.01 18.63
C ILE A 24 4.53 4.87 19.19
N ALA A 25 5.55 4.72 18.34
CA ALA A 25 6.95 4.61 18.79
C ALA A 25 7.45 5.90 19.48
N GLU A 26 7.08 7.07 18.97
CA GLU A 26 7.33 8.37 19.60
C GLU A 26 6.66 8.45 20.98
N PHE A 27 5.40 8.01 21.08
CA PHE A 27 4.67 7.96 22.35
C PHE A 27 5.32 7.01 23.36
N GLU A 28 5.63 5.77 22.97
CA GLU A 28 6.23 4.76 23.85
C GLU A 28 7.58 5.25 24.41
N LYS A 29 8.40 5.90 23.57
CA LYS A 29 9.67 6.50 23.98
C LYS A 29 9.47 7.68 24.95
N ALA A 30 8.51 8.56 24.68
CA ALA A 30 8.22 9.68 25.57
C ALA A 30 7.67 9.21 26.92
N TYR A 31 6.80 8.18 26.90
CA TYR A 31 6.16 7.62 28.09
C TYR A 31 7.16 6.94 29.04
N GLN A 32 8.23 6.35 28.51
CA GLN A 32 9.34 5.81 29.31
C GLN A 32 10.08 6.90 30.12
N ASN A 33 10.17 8.12 29.59
CA ASN A 33 10.86 9.23 30.25
C ASN A 33 9.94 9.99 31.22
N LEU A 34 8.68 10.19 30.85
CA LEU A 34 7.68 10.90 31.66
C LEU A 34 6.31 10.22 31.51
N PRO A 35 5.79 9.53 32.53
CA PRO A 35 4.54 8.77 32.41
C PRO A 35 3.29 9.67 32.51
N ASN A 36 3.21 10.74 31.71
CA ASN A 36 2.05 11.62 31.61
C ASN A 36 1.44 11.58 30.20
N GLN A 37 0.40 10.75 30.04
CA GLN A 37 -0.26 10.53 28.75
C GLN A 37 -0.86 11.83 28.16
N HIS A 38 -1.41 12.73 28.99
CA HIS A 38 -2.06 13.95 28.51
C HIS A 38 -1.05 14.93 27.90
N GLN A 39 0.07 15.16 28.60
CA GLN A 39 1.15 16.02 28.10
C GLN A 39 1.73 15.48 26.80
N ILE A 40 2.05 14.18 26.75
CA ILE A 40 2.63 13.56 25.56
C ILE A 40 1.68 13.60 24.36
N THR A 41 0.37 13.37 24.56
CA THR A 41 -0.59 13.46 23.44
C THR A 41 -0.71 14.88 22.85
N GLY A 42 -0.52 15.90 23.69
CA GLY A 42 -0.46 17.29 23.24
C GLY A 42 0.80 17.57 22.43
N GLU A 43 1.96 17.08 22.88
CA GLU A 43 3.25 17.25 22.19
C GLU A 43 3.35 16.51 20.86
N ILE A 44 2.77 15.31 20.79
CA ILE A 44 2.82 14.46 19.59
C ILE A 44 1.66 14.79 18.61
N GLU A 45 0.76 15.70 19.00
CA GLU A 45 -0.40 16.17 18.23
C GLU A 45 -1.36 15.03 17.83
N ILE A 46 -1.70 14.15 18.77
CA ILE A 46 -2.63 13.04 18.53
C ILE A 46 -3.77 13.10 19.56
N PRO A 47 -5.04 13.04 19.13
CA PRO A 47 -6.15 12.89 20.07
C PRO A 47 -5.98 11.64 20.94
N ARG A 48 -6.17 11.78 22.26
CA ARG A 48 -6.03 10.67 23.22
C ARG A 48 -6.87 9.45 22.87
N SER A 49 -8.11 9.67 22.42
CA SER A 49 -9.02 8.59 21.99
C SER A 49 -8.48 7.80 20.80
N THR A 50 -7.77 8.48 19.88
CA THR A 50 -7.12 7.85 18.72
C THR A 50 -5.93 7.00 19.16
N LEU A 51 -5.09 7.54 20.05
CA LEU A 51 -3.98 6.79 20.63
C LEU A 51 -4.46 5.54 21.39
N GLN A 52 -5.47 5.67 22.25
CA GLN A 52 -6.03 4.54 23.00
C GLN A 52 -6.62 3.47 22.07
N TYR A 53 -7.29 3.88 20.99
CA TYR A 53 -7.79 2.95 19.98
C TYR A 53 -6.63 2.18 19.32
N TRP A 54 -5.52 2.85 18.98
CA TRP A 54 -4.36 2.18 18.38
C TRP A 54 -3.65 1.23 19.35
N LEU A 55 -3.47 1.63 20.61
CA LEU A 55 -2.87 0.76 21.64
C LEU A 55 -3.75 -0.47 21.88
N LYS A 56 -5.07 -0.28 22.06
CA LYS A 56 -6.01 -1.40 22.20
C LYS A 56 -5.98 -2.35 21.01
N ARG A 57 -5.86 -1.81 19.79
CA ARG A 57 -5.72 -2.62 18.57
C ARG A 57 -4.42 -3.44 18.61
N LYS A 58 -3.29 -2.83 18.96
CA LYS A 58 -1.98 -3.50 19.10
C LYS A 58 -2.06 -4.64 20.12
N ASP A 59 -2.66 -4.38 21.28
CA ASP A 59 -2.81 -5.36 22.37
C ASP A 59 -3.79 -6.50 22.03
N SER A 60 -4.71 -6.28 21.09
CA SER A 60 -5.67 -7.30 20.64
C SER A 60 -5.12 -8.27 19.60
N ILE A 61 -3.90 -8.05 19.11
CA ILE A 61 -3.28 -8.94 18.14
C ILE A 61 -2.90 -10.23 18.85
N ASP A 62 -3.51 -11.34 18.42
CA ASP A 62 -3.08 -12.67 18.82
C ASP A 62 -1.73 -12.96 18.14
N ALA A 63 -0.59 -12.75 18.82
CA ALA A 63 0.76 -13.10 18.38
C ALA A 63 1.75 -12.93 19.54
N GLU A 64 2.96 -13.45 19.40
CA GLU A 64 4.02 -13.23 20.40
C GLU A 64 4.34 -11.74 20.57
N PRO A 65 4.54 -11.24 21.82
CA PRO A 65 4.77 -9.82 22.09
C PRO A 65 5.92 -9.21 21.29
N GLU A 66 7.01 -9.95 21.08
CA GLU A 66 8.17 -9.52 20.31
C GLU A 66 7.84 -9.34 18.83
N LEU A 67 6.98 -10.20 18.28
CA LEU A 67 6.51 -10.07 16.90
C LEU A 67 5.60 -8.85 16.76
N ILE A 68 4.70 -8.61 17.72
CA ILE A 68 3.84 -7.42 17.73
C ILE A 68 4.70 -6.16 17.80
N ALA A 69 5.66 -6.12 18.73
CA ALA A 69 6.58 -5.00 18.88
C ALA A 69 7.37 -4.73 17.58
N PHE A 70 7.86 -5.78 16.93
CA PHE A 70 8.53 -5.65 15.64
C PHE A 70 7.59 -5.15 14.55
N PHE A 71 6.49 -5.85 14.26
CA PHE A 71 5.62 -5.58 13.11
C PHE A 71 4.80 -4.29 13.23
N GLU A 72 4.51 -3.82 14.44
CA GLU A 72 3.89 -2.51 14.68
C GLU A 72 4.92 -1.38 14.83
N SER A 73 6.23 -1.67 14.75
CA SER A 73 7.26 -0.63 14.63
C SER A 73 7.33 -0.03 13.21
N PRO A 74 7.89 1.19 13.03
CA PRO A 74 8.09 1.76 11.70
C PRO A 74 8.91 0.86 10.76
N VAL A 75 9.90 0.17 11.31
CA VAL A 75 10.77 -0.77 10.57
C VAL A 75 9.98 -2.01 10.18
N GLY A 76 9.19 -2.57 11.08
CA GLY A 76 8.34 -3.72 10.80
C GLY A 76 7.24 -3.43 9.78
N VAL A 77 6.62 -2.26 9.83
CA VAL A 77 5.66 -1.84 8.79
C VAL A 77 6.33 -1.70 7.42
N ALA A 78 7.54 -1.11 7.38
CA ALA A 78 8.32 -1.04 6.15
C ALA A 78 8.73 -2.42 5.64
N PHE A 79 9.06 -3.33 6.57
CA PHE A 79 9.30 -4.73 6.25
C PHE A 79 8.04 -5.36 5.65
N LEU A 80 6.88 -5.34 6.32
CA LEU A 80 5.60 -5.93 5.88
C LEU A 80 5.14 -5.45 4.51
N HIS A 81 5.45 -4.21 4.15
CA HIS A 81 5.16 -3.69 2.81
C HIS A 81 5.89 -4.49 1.72
N ARG A 82 7.15 -4.89 1.95
CA ARG A 82 7.98 -5.62 0.97
C ARG A 82 7.46 -7.02 0.61
N PRO A 83 7.17 -7.96 1.54
CA PRO A 83 6.65 -9.27 1.20
C PRO A 83 5.25 -9.19 0.64
N VAL A 84 4.41 -8.22 1.04
CA VAL A 84 3.10 -8.01 0.39
C VAL A 84 3.29 -7.63 -1.08
N LEU A 85 4.14 -6.65 -1.37
CA LEU A 85 4.44 -6.28 -2.76
C LEU A 85 5.09 -7.42 -3.53
N ALA A 86 6.04 -8.13 -2.93
CA ALA A 86 6.72 -9.26 -3.57
C ALA A 86 5.76 -10.40 -3.90
N ALA A 87 4.81 -10.71 -2.99
CA ALA A 87 3.79 -11.71 -3.23
C ALA A 87 2.93 -11.33 -4.43
N HIS A 88 2.44 -10.09 -4.50
CA HIS A 88 1.70 -9.61 -5.68
C HIS A 88 2.56 -9.64 -6.94
N PHE A 89 3.77 -9.08 -6.89
CA PHE A 89 4.65 -9.04 -8.06
C PHE A 89 4.92 -10.43 -8.63
N VAL A 90 5.26 -11.40 -7.78
CA VAL A 90 5.55 -12.77 -8.23
C VAL A 90 4.28 -13.51 -8.66
N MET A 91 3.20 -13.40 -7.89
CA MET A 91 2.00 -14.21 -8.14
C MET A 91 1.11 -13.60 -9.24
N THR A 92 0.85 -12.30 -9.21
CA THR A 92 -0.15 -11.67 -10.09
C THR A 92 0.45 -11.06 -11.36
N LEU A 93 1.72 -10.67 -11.36
CA LEU A 93 2.37 -10.09 -12.54
C LEU A 93 3.28 -11.07 -13.29
N LEU A 94 4.16 -11.79 -12.56
CA LEU A 94 5.05 -12.76 -13.20
C LEU A 94 4.40 -14.13 -13.38
N GLY A 95 3.54 -14.51 -12.44
CA GLY A 95 2.84 -15.78 -12.43
C GLY A 95 1.43 -15.68 -13.02
N PRO A 96 0.83 -16.81 -13.42
CA PRO A 96 -0.57 -16.86 -13.87
C PRO A 96 -1.55 -16.97 -12.69
N CYS A 97 -1.28 -16.30 -11.56
CA CYS A 97 -2.08 -16.44 -10.35
C CYS A 97 -3.02 -15.26 -10.14
N GLY A 98 -4.24 -15.55 -9.69
CA GLY A 98 -5.16 -14.51 -9.21
C GLY A 98 -4.85 -14.06 -7.77
N ILE A 99 -5.42 -12.92 -7.39
CA ILE A 99 -5.28 -12.30 -6.05
C ILE A 99 -5.61 -13.27 -4.90
N ARG A 100 -6.47 -14.28 -5.13
CA ARG A 100 -6.81 -15.29 -4.12
C ARG A 100 -5.59 -16.06 -3.59
N LEU A 101 -4.58 -16.30 -4.42
CA LEU A 101 -3.35 -16.96 -3.99
C LEU A 101 -2.46 -16.04 -3.15
N ALA A 102 -2.46 -14.73 -3.44
CA ALA A 102 -1.81 -13.76 -2.56
C ALA A 102 -2.51 -13.67 -1.19
N CYS A 103 -3.84 -13.71 -1.16
CA CYS A 103 -4.61 -13.78 0.10
C CYS A 103 -4.25 -15.04 0.90
N LEU A 104 -4.27 -16.21 0.25
CA LEU A 104 -3.92 -17.49 0.87
C LEU A 104 -2.48 -17.49 1.39
N PHE A 105 -1.54 -16.94 0.63
CA PHE A 105 -0.16 -16.79 1.08
C PHE A 105 -0.07 -16.02 2.40
N LEU A 106 -0.76 -14.87 2.51
CA LEU A 106 -0.75 -14.07 3.74
C LEU A 106 -1.40 -14.79 4.94
N GLU A 107 -2.40 -15.64 4.69
CA GLU A 107 -3.00 -16.50 5.71
C GLU A 107 -2.03 -17.59 6.17
N LEU A 108 -1.39 -18.29 5.24
CA LEU A 108 -0.45 -19.38 5.54
C LEU A 108 0.82 -18.90 6.23
N THR A 109 1.29 -17.70 5.92
CA THR A 109 2.43 -17.09 6.62
C THR A 109 2.05 -16.51 7.99
N GLY A 110 0.75 -16.50 8.35
CA GLY A 110 0.24 -15.84 9.56
C GLY A 110 0.33 -14.31 9.53
N LEU A 111 0.69 -13.73 8.38
CA LEU A 111 0.82 -12.28 8.23
C LEU A 111 -0.53 -11.58 8.19
N ASN A 112 -1.62 -12.30 7.95
CA ASN A 112 -3.01 -11.81 8.02
C ASN A 112 -3.37 -11.18 9.38
N ARG A 113 -2.65 -11.51 10.45
CA ARG A 113 -2.76 -10.88 11.78
C ARG A 113 -2.30 -9.42 11.75
N PHE A 114 -1.30 -9.14 10.93
CA PHE A 114 -0.73 -7.81 10.77
C PHE A 114 -1.31 -7.11 9.54
N VAL A 115 -1.30 -7.71 8.36
CA VAL A 115 -1.79 -7.10 7.11
C VAL A 115 -3.21 -7.58 6.74
N ALA A 116 -4.00 -6.72 6.10
CA ALA A 116 -5.37 -7.08 5.73
C ALA A 116 -5.39 -8.11 4.59
N ALA A 117 -5.62 -9.39 4.89
CA ALA A 117 -5.57 -10.46 3.88
C ALA A 117 -6.85 -10.62 3.02
N SER A 118 -7.91 -9.85 3.30
CA SER A 118 -9.17 -9.99 2.56
C SER A 118 -9.04 -9.64 1.07
N CYS A 119 -9.82 -10.33 0.22
CA CYS A 119 -9.81 -10.12 -1.23
C CYS A 119 -10.02 -8.65 -1.61
N GLY A 120 -10.98 -7.96 -1.00
CA GLY A 120 -11.23 -6.53 -1.27
C GLY A 120 -10.06 -5.61 -0.86
N SER A 121 -9.32 -5.96 0.19
CA SER A 121 -8.11 -5.21 0.59
C SER A 121 -6.97 -5.46 -0.39
N GLN A 122 -6.75 -6.73 -0.75
CA GLN A 122 -5.66 -7.12 -1.64
C GLN A 122 -5.90 -6.74 -3.10
N HIS A 123 -7.16 -6.64 -3.54
CA HIS A 123 -7.49 -6.12 -4.86
C HIS A 123 -7.07 -4.66 -5.02
N LYS A 124 -7.22 -3.83 -3.99
CA LYS A 124 -6.71 -2.44 -4.00
C LYS A 124 -5.19 -2.38 -4.16
N VAL A 125 -4.47 -3.33 -3.56
CA VAL A 125 -3.02 -3.46 -3.72
C VAL A 125 -2.67 -3.86 -5.17
N SER A 126 -3.33 -4.88 -5.72
CA SER A 126 -3.13 -5.33 -7.11
C SER A 126 -3.33 -4.18 -8.11
N VAL A 127 -4.44 -3.46 -8.00
CA VAL A 127 -4.75 -2.32 -8.89
C VAL A 127 -3.69 -1.22 -8.79
N ASN A 128 -3.19 -0.94 -7.58
CA ASN A 128 -2.13 0.06 -7.40
C ASN A 128 -0.81 -0.41 -8.02
N ILE A 129 -0.46 -1.68 -7.87
CA ILE A 129 0.74 -2.27 -8.46
C ILE A 129 0.66 -2.22 -10.00
N GLU A 130 -0.47 -2.64 -10.58
CA GLU A 130 -0.69 -2.59 -12.03
C GLU A 130 -0.53 -1.17 -12.58
N LYS A 131 -1.14 -0.17 -11.91
CA LYS A 131 -0.96 1.24 -12.26
C LYS A 131 0.50 1.67 -12.17
N SER A 132 1.20 1.32 -11.10
CA SER A 132 2.63 1.63 -10.95
C SER A 132 3.49 0.99 -12.04
N VAL A 133 3.17 -0.24 -12.47
CA VAL A 133 3.88 -0.91 -13.56
C VAL A 133 3.63 -0.22 -14.91
N VAL A 134 2.39 0.21 -15.17
CA VAL A 134 2.06 0.96 -16.39
C VAL A 134 2.81 2.30 -16.43
N GLU A 135 2.81 3.05 -15.33
CA GLU A 135 3.54 4.33 -15.26
C GLU A 135 5.05 4.11 -15.40
N PHE A 136 5.62 3.11 -14.72
CA PHE A 136 7.02 2.72 -14.88
C PHE A 136 7.33 2.36 -16.34
N GLY A 137 6.45 1.63 -17.02
CA GLY A 137 6.59 1.30 -18.44
C GLY A 137 6.63 2.53 -19.35
N LYS A 138 5.86 3.58 -19.04
CA LYS A 138 5.90 4.85 -19.78
C LYS A 138 7.23 5.59 -19.56
N GLU A 139 7.68 5.66 -18.32
CA GLU A 139 8.97 6.28 -17.95
C GLU A 139 10.14 5.56 -18.63
N GLU A 140 10.15 4.23 -18.55
CA GLU A 140 11.20 3.40 -19.14
C GLU A 140 11.16 3.41 -20.67
N LYS A 141 9.98 3.43 -21.29
CA LYS A 141 9.87 3.57 -22.75
C LYS A 141 10.53 4.86 -23.22
N LYS A 142 10.30 5.98 -22.52
CA LYS A 142 10.96 7.25 -22.85
C LYS A 142 12.48 7.15 -22.65
N ARG A 143 12.92 6.65 -21.50
CA ARG A 143 14.34 6.53 -21.14
C ARG A 143 15.11 5.61 -22.10
N LEU A 144 14.50 4.52 -22.54
CA LEU A 144 15.10 3.56 -23.46
C LEU A 144 15.08 4.06 -24.91
N ALA A 145 14.03 4.77 -25.33
CA ALA A 145 13.93 5.34 -26.66
C ALA A 145 15.08 6.33 -26.97
N GLU A 146 15.55 7.09 -25.97
CA GLU A 146 16.70 8.00 -26.13
C GLU A 146 18.00 7.29 -26.56
N ARG A 147 18.12 5.99 -26.28
CA ARG A 147 19.29 5.18 -26.61
C ARG A 147 19.01 4.19 -27.75
N MET A 148 17.84 4.26 -28.35
CA MET A 148 17.45 3.35 -29.42
C MET A 148 17.99 3.87 -30.75
N GLU A 149 18.89 3.10 -31.37
CA GLU A 149 19.38 3.40 -32.71
C GLU A 149 18.21 3.44 -33.72
N PRO A 150 18.18 4.42 -34.64
CA PRO A 150 17.16 4.46 -35.68
C PRO A 150 17.11 3.16 -36.49
N LYS A 151 15.95 2.51 -36.52
CA LYS A 151 15.72 1.30 -37.32
C LYS A 151 14.92 1.65 -38.58
N LYS A 152 15.28 1.05 -39.72
CA LYS A 152 14.41 1.04 -40.90
C LYS A 152 13.29 0.05 -40.65
N ILE A 153 12.06 0.54 -40.51
CA ILE A 153 10.87 -0.29 -40.32
C ILE A 153 10.08 -0.24 -41.63
N ALA A 154 9.79 -1.40 -42.20
CA ALA A 154 8.85 -1.52 -43.32
C ALA A 154 7.44 -1.55 -42.76
N VAL A 155 6.56 -0.73 -43.32
CA VAL A 155 5.16 -0.62 -42.89
C VAL A 155 4.27 -0.94 -44.07
N CYS A 156 3.25 -1.77 -43.85
CA CYS A 156 2.19 -2.06 -44.81
C CYS A 156 0.84 -1.76 -44.17
N GLU A 157 -0.12 -1.32 -44.98
CA GLU A 157 -1.51 -1.21 -44.57
C GLU A 157 -2.13 -2.61 -44.49
N ASP A 158 -2.81 -2.91 -43.39
CA ASP A 158 -3.55 -4.15 -43.16
C ASP A 158 -5.03 -3.86 -42.89
N GLU A 159 -5.88 -4.30 -43.82
CA GLU A 159 -7.33 -4.13 -43.77
C GLU A 159 -8.03 -5.23 -42.94
N THR A 160 -7.29 -6.23 -42.44
CA THR A 160 -7.87 -7.39 -41.75
C THR A 160 -8.46 -7.03 -40.39
N PHE A 161 -7.95 -5.98 -39.73
CA PHE A 161 -8.44 -5.50 -38.44
C PHE A 161 -9.56 -4.47 -38.61
N HIS A 162 -10.71 -4.73 -37.99
CA HIS A 162 -11.86 -3.83 -37.97
C HIS A 162 -11.92 -3.11 -36.62
N PRO A 163 -12.32 -1.82 -36.55
CA PRO A 163 -13.11 -1.09 -37.55
C PRO A 163 -12.32 -0.25 -38.58
N GLU A 164 -11.01 -0.10 -38.45
CA GLU A 164 -10.18 0.77 -39.30
C GLU A 164 -8.89 0.07 -39.75
N THR A 165 -8.41 0.39 -40.96
CA THR A 165 -7.14 -0.10 -41.50
C THR A 165 -6.00 0.18 -40.50
N CYS A 166 -5.30 -0.87 -40.10
CA CYS A 166 -4.21 -0.79 -39.14
C CYS A 166 -2.86 -0.85 -39.86
N LEU A 167 -1.85 -0.17 -39.33
CA LEU A 167 -0.48 -0.31 -39.82
C LEU A 167 0.14 -1.56 -39.19
N ALA A 168 0.51 -2.53 -40.02
CA ALA A 168 1.31 -3.68 -39.61
C ALA A 168 2.78 -3.37 -39.90
N ALA A 169 3.63 -3.53 -38.89
CA ALA A 169 5.07 -3.36 -39.01
C ALA A 169 5.77 -4.69 -38.71
N ILE A 170 6.78 -5.02 -39.51
CA ILE A 170 7.69 -6.14 -39.27
C ILE A 170 9.08 -5.57 -38.96
N GLU A 171 9.69 -6.01 -37.85
CA GLU A 171 11.11 -5.74 -37.64
C GLU A 171 11.92 -6.63 -38.62
N PRO A 172 12.92 -6.08 -39.33
CA PRO A 172 13.74 -6.83 -40.28
C PRO A 172 14.61 -7.91 -39.62
#